data_AF-A0A957RAZ6-F1
#
_entry.id   AF-A0A957RAZ6-F1
#
_cell.length_a   1.000
_cell.length_b   1.000
_cell.length_c   1.000
_cell.angle_alpha   90.00
_cell.angle_beta   90.00
_cell.angle_gamma   90.00
#
_symmetry.space_group_name_H-M   'P 1'
#
loop_
_entity.id
_entity.type
_entity.pdbx_description
1 polymer ?
#
loop_
_entity_poly.entity_id
_entity_poly.type
_entity_poly.pdbx_seq_one_letter_code
_entity_poly.pdbx_strand_id
1 'polypeptide(L)'
;MKKRFLLVLVGILALAIAGCEGAAVATPPPVTITIGGSSAMGPVLRDLTEAYSRQHPNVLFTMRGGGSTLGEEAIRGRRYDIVASTLFPPDPAAGRPTPSGDEQLVRTPIGLNGIAVIVHPSNNVDELSLVQLRDLYQGRVLDWQSLGSDVGEVVLVSREDGSGARLLFEER
;
A
#
# COMPACT_ATOMS: atom_id res chain seq x y z
N MET A 1 -13.64 -72.38 14.15
CA MET A 1 -14.45 -71.42 13.35
C MET A 1 -14.22 -69.96 13.75
N LYS A 2 -14.23 -69.61 15.05
CA LYS A 2 -14.05 -68.22 15.54
C LYS A 2 -12.75 -67.51 15.10
N LYS A 3 -11.59 -68.18 15.10
CA LYS A 3 -10.30 -67.59 14.68
C LYS A 3 -10.20 -67.29 13.17
N ARG A 4 -10.81 -68.13 12.33
CA ARG A 4 -10.85 -67.92 10.87
C ARG A 4 -11.80 -66.78 10.50
N PHE A 5 -12.90 -66.65 11.23
CA PHE A 5 -13.84 -65.53 11.07
C PHE A 5 -13.21 -64.18 11.49
N LEU A 6 -12.45 -64.17 12.59
CA LEU A 6 -11.72 -62.98 13.04
C LEU A 6 -10.63 -62.54 12.04
N LEU A 7 -9.90 -63.49 11.44
CA LEU A 7 -8.88 -63.20 10.42
C LEU A 7 -9.49 -62.62 9.14
N VAL A 8 -10.66 -63.10 8.72
CA VAL A 8 -11.39 -62.56 7.56
C VAL A 8 -11.90 -61.15 7.86
N LEU A 9 -12.42 -60.90 9.07
CA LEU A 9 -12.90 -59.58 9.48
C LEU A 9 -11.77 -58.54 9.53
N VAL A 10 -10.60 -58.92 10.05
CA VAL A 10 -9.40 -58.07 10.09
C VAL A 10 -8.88 -57.79 8.67
N GLY A 11 -8.93 -58.79 7.78
CA GLY A 11 -8.57 -58.61 6.37
C GLY A 11 -9.49 -57.64 5.62
N ILE A 12 -10.80 -57.71 5.86
CA ILE A 12 -11.78 -56.80 5.26
C ILE A 12 -11.61 -55.37 5.82
N LEU A 13 -11.35 -55.23 7.12
CA LEU A 13 -11.10 -53.92 7.72
C LEU A 13 -9.80 -53.28 7.21
N ALA A 14 -8.74 -54.07 7.00
CA ALA A 14 -7.50 -53.60 6.40
C ALA A 14 -7.68 -53.15 4.93
N LEU A 15 -8.51 -53.85 4.15
CA LEU A 15 -8.87 -53.45 2.78
C LEU A 15 -9.72 -52.17 2.73
N ALA A 16 -10.60 -51.97 3.72
CA ALA A 16 -11.41 -50.76 3.81
C ALA A 16 -10.58 -49.49 4.15
N ILE A 17 -9.47 -49.65 4.88
CA ILE A 17 -8.56 -48.54 5.22
C ILE A 17 -7.65 -48.19 4.02
N ALA A 18 -7.27 -49.18 3.20
CA ALA A 18 -6.45 -48.96 2.00
C ALA A 18 -7.21 -48.29 0.84
N GLY A 19 -8.55 -48.35 0.83
CA GLY A 19 -9.39 -47.70 -0.19
C GLY A 19 -9.67 -46.21 0.05
N CYS A 20 -9.13 -45.62 1.12
CA CYS A 20 -9.37 -44.24 1.51
C CYS A 20 -8.19 -43.30 1.17
N GLU A 21 -7.32 -43.69 0.24
CA GLU A 21 -6.42 -42.74 -0.44
C GLU A 21 -7.22 -42.02 -1.53
N GLY A 22 -8.03 -41.05 -1.13
CA GLY A 22 -8.53 -40.05 -2.07
C GLY A 22 -7.32 -39.44 -2.77
N ALA A 23 -7.29 -39.51 -4.11
CA ALA A 23 -6.21 -38.93 -4.91
C ALA A 23 -5.90 -37.53 -4.37
N ALA A 24 -4.65 -37.31 -3.97
CA ALA A 24 -4.23 -36.02 -3.43
C ALA A 24 -4.60 -34.95 -4.46
N VAL A 25 -5.60 -34.13 -4.15
CA VAL A 25 -5.97 -32.99 -5.00
C VAL A 25 -4.79 -32.05 -4.90
N ALA A 26 -3.98 -31.99 -5.96
CA ALA A 26 -2.82 -31.12 -6.03
C ALA A 26 -3.30 -29.70 -5.75
N THR A 27 -2.92 -29.15 -4.59
CA THR A 27 -3.19 -27.75 -4.30
C THR A 27 -2.33 -26.93 -5.28
N PRO A 28 -2.93 -26.05 -6.10
CA PRO A 28 -2.16 -25.20 -7.00
C PRO A 28 -1.10 -24.43 -6.20
N PRO A 29 0.10 -24.23 -6.75
CA PRO A 29 1.11 -23.43 -6.07
C PRO A 29 0.55 -22.02 -5.80
N PRO A 30 0.84 -21.42 -4.63
CA PRO A 30 0.35 -20.09 -4.31
C PRO A 30 0.87 -19.06 -5.31
N VAL A 31 0.01 -18.13 -5.70
CA VAL A 31 0.37 -16.99 -6.54
C VAL A 31 0.77 -15.84 -5.63
N THR A 32 1.96 -15.29 -5.83
CA THR A 32 2.43 -14.12 -5.07
C THR A 32 2.31 -12.86 -5.93
N ILE A 33 1.64 -11.84 -5.41
CA ILE A 33 1.51 -10.52 -6.02
C ILE A 33 2.39 -9.54 -5.25
N THR A 34 3.30 -8.87 -5.96
CA THR A 34 4.17 -7.83 -5.40
C THR A 34 3.54 -6.47 -5.61
N ILE A 35 3.25 -5.79 -4.51
CA ILE A 35 2.70 -4.43 -4.49
C ILE A 35 3.78 -3.46 -4.00
N GLY A 36 4.06 -2.42 -4.78
CA GLY A 36 5.07 -1.41 -4.44
C GLY A 36 4.55 0.03 -4.41
N GLY A 37 5.35 0.96 -3.90
CA GLY A 37 5.15 2.40 -4.10
C GLY A 37 4.83 3.17 -2.82
N SER A 38 3.68 3.84 -2.81
CA SER A 38 3.29 4.83 -1.79
C SER A 38 3.27 4.28 -0.37
N SER A 39 4.20 4.76 0.46
CA SER A 39 4.24 4.44 1.89
C SER A 39 3.00 4.94 2.63
N ALA A 40 2.38 6.04 2.17
CA ALA A 40 1.17 6.61 2.78
C ALA A 40 -0.03 5.65 2.67
N MET A 41 -0.07 4.83 1.62
CA MET A 41 -1.15 3.85 1.41
C MET A 41 -0.91 2.53 2.14
N GLY A 42 0.23 2.37 2.82
CA GLY A 42 0.62 1.12 3.49
C GLY A 42 -0.44 0.54 4.43
N PRO A 43 -1.07 1.33 5.32
CA PRO A 43 -2.14 0.83 6.18
C PRO A 43 -3.34 0.28 5.41
N VAL A 44 -3.89 1.04 4.46
CA VAL A 44 -5.04 0.61 3.65
C VAL A 44 -4.72 -0.62 2.81
N LEU A 45 -3.53 -0.71 2.22
CA LEU A 45 -3.10 -1.88 1.44
C LEU A 45 -2.97 -3.14 2.31
N ARG A 46 -2.54 -3.02 3.57
CA ARG A 46 -2.53 -4.16 4.49
C ARG A 46 -3.95 -4.68 4.72
N ASP A 47 -4.87 -3.79 5.06
CA ASP A 47 -6.25 -4.19 5.34
C ASP A 47 -6.91 -4.85 4.12
N LEU A 48 -6.68 -4.28 2.93
CA LEU A 48 -7.18 -4.83 1.67
C LEU A 48 -6.57 -6.18 1.32
N THR A 49 -5.26 -6.33 1.44
CA THR A 49 -4.58 -7.60 1.11
C THR A 49 -4.93 -8.70 2.10
N GLU A 50 -5.03 -8.39 3.40
CA GLU A 50 -5.51 -9.33 4.41
C GLU A 50 -6.95 -9.78 4.15
N ALA A 51 -7.84 -8.83 3.83
CA ALA A 51 -9.24 -9.15 3.50
C ALA A 51 -9.34 -10.03 2.25
N TYR A 52 -8.50 -9.78 1.25
CA TYR A 52 -8.45 -10.57 0.02
C TYR A 52 -7.89 -11.98 0.28
N SER A 53 -6.78 -12.11 1.00
CA SER A 53 -6.16 -13.41 1.31
C SER A 53 -7.07 -14.29 2.18
N ARG A 54 -7.94 -13.72 3.03
CA ARG A 54 -8.97 -14.49 3.75
C ARG A 54 -9.98 -15.18 2.80
N GLN A 55 -10.31 -14.53 1.69
CA GLN A 55 -11.23 -15.06 0.67
C GLN A 55 -10.51 -15.91 -0.37
N HIS A 56 -9.21 -15.68 -0.56
CA HIS A 56 -8.36 -16.34 -1.54
C HIS A 56 -7.04 -16.81 -0.90
N PRO A 57 -7.05 -17.93 -0.14
CA PRO A 57 -5.88 -18.39 0.61
C PRO A 57 -4.66 -18.74 -0.24
N ASN A 58 -4.86 -19.00 -1.53
CA ASN A 58 -3.78 -19.31 -2.49
C ASN A 58 -3.16 -18.05 -3.11
N VAL A 59 -3.59 -16.84 -2.73
CA VAL A 59 -3.02 -15.56 -3.17
C VAL A 59 -2.29 -14.91 -2.02
N LEU A 60 -0.98 -14.75 -2.19
CA LEU A 60 -0.07 -14.12 -1.25
C LEU A 60 0.33 -12.73 -1.75
N PHE A 61 0.63 -11.83 -0.82
CA PHE A 61 1.04 -10.47 -1.14
C PHE A 61 2.41 -10.16 -0.54
N THR A 62 3.27 -9.53 -1.34
CA THR A 62 4.53 -8.93 -0.88
C THR A 62 4.45 -7.43 -1.04
N MET A 63 4.53 -6.67 0.05
CA MET A 63 4.51 -5.21 0.01
C MET A 63 5.90 -4.61 0.06
N ARG A 64 6.14 -3.59 -0.78
CA ARG A 64 7.39 -2.82 -0.84
C ARG A 64 7.06 -1.33 -0.71
N GLY A 65 7.60 -0.68 0.32
CA GLY A 65 7.54 0.79 0.43
C GLY A 65 8.52 1.49 -0.50
N GLY A 66 8.64 2.80 -0.35
CA GLY A 66 9.66 3.61 -1.05
C GLY A 66 9.14 4.92 -1.64
N GLY A 67 7.82 5.10 -1.73
CA GLY A 67 7.21 6.31 -2.29
C GLY A 67 6.64 6.11 -3.69
N SER A 68 5.70 6.97 -4.07
CA SER A 68 4.90 6.82 -5.29
C SER A 68 5.76 6.90 -6.56
N THR A 69 6.72 7.83 -6.63
CA THR A 69 7.59 8.01 -7.81
C THR A 69 8.44 6.76 -8.07
N LEU A 70 9.10 6.24 -7.03
CA LEU A 70 9.89 5.01 -7.12
C LEU A 70 9.02 3.80 -7.48
N GLY A 71 7.77 3.77 -7.01
CA GLY A 71 6.77 2.78 -7.40
C GLY A 71 6.51 2.81 -8.90
N GLU A 72 6.15 3.96 -9.46
CA GLU A 72 5.83 4.11 -10.88
C GLU A 72 7.02 3.78 -11.79
N GLU A 73 8.25 4.12 -11.39
CA GLU A 73 9.45 3.69 -12.11
C GLU A 73 9.67 2.17 -12.06
N ALA A 74 9.39 1.55 -10.91
CA ALA A 74 9.58 0.12 -10.74
C ALA A 74 8.58 -0.73 -11.54
N ILE A 75 7.33 -0.29 -11.71
CA ILE A 75 6.35 -1.01 -12.55
C ILE A 75 6.63 -0.87 -14.04
N ARG A 76 7.14 0.29 -14.49
CA ARG A 76 7.69 0.43 -15.86
C ARG A 76 8.84 -0.55 -16.11
N GLY A 77 9.68 -0.76 -15.09
CA GLY A 77 10.72 -1.79 -15.10
C GLY A 77 10.24 -3.22 -14.83
N ARG A 78 8.92 -3.46 -14.74
CA ARG A 78 8.29 -4.77 -14.45
C ARG A 78 8.78 -5.43 -13.16
N ARG A 79 9.19 -4.64 -12.16
CA ARG A 79 9.65 -5.13 -10.85
C ARG A 79 8.51 -5.37 -9.86
N TYR A 80 7.36 -4.72 -10.07
CA TYR A 80 6.14 -4.88 -9.28
C TYR A 80 4.98 -5.27 -10.17
N ASP A 81 4.04 -6.04 -9.62
CA ASP A 81 2.81 -6.44 -10.31
C ASP A 81 1.76 -5.32 -10.20
N ILE A 82 1.71 -4.64 -9.06
CA ILE A 82 0.82 -3.53 -8.77
C ILE A 82 1.60 -2.40 -8.11
N VAL A 83 1.26 -1.16 -8.44
CA VAL A 83 1.77 0.02 -7.73
C VAL A 83 0.64 0.78 -7.09
N ALA A 84 0.81 1.09 -5.81
CA ALA A 84 0.02 2.08 -5.13
C ALA A 84 0.69 3.45 -5.31
N SER A 85 -0.02 4.39 -5.92
CA SER A 85 0.48 5.73 -6.18
C SER A 85 -0.51 6.77 -5.67
N THR A 86 0.04 7.82 -5.06
CA THR A 86 -0.71 9.04 -4.70
C THR A 86 -0.40 10.19 -5.64
N LEU A 87 0.35 9.96 -6.74
CA LEU A 87 0.58 10.97 -7.76
C LEU A 87 -0.70 11.20 -8.54
N PHE A 88 -0.86 12.42 -9.08
CA PHE A 88 -1.95 12.68 -10.00
C PHE A 88 -1.83 11.75 -11.22
N PRO A 89 -2.96 11.17 -11.68
CA PRO A 89 -2.94 10.41 -12.92
C PRO A 89 -2.59 11.32 -14.10
N PRO A 90 -2.06 10.73 -15.19
CA PRO A 90 -1.96 11.42 -16.47
C PRO A 90 -3.30 12.03 -16.85
N ASP A 91 -3.24 13.30 -17.22
CA ASP A 91 -4.34 14.12 -17.69
C ASP A 91 -3.78 15.13 -18.70
N PRO A 92 -3.80 14.79 -20.00
CA PRO A 92 -3.30 15.67 -21.05
C PRO A 92 -4.00 17.03 -21.08
N ALA A 93 -5.29 17.11 -20.69
CA ALA A 93 -6.03 18.37 -20.67
C ALA A 93 -5.54 19.30 -19.55
N ALA A 94 -5.02 18.73 -18.46
CA ALA A 94 -4.35 19.46 -17.38
C ALA A 94 -2.82 19.57 -17.55
N GLY A 95 -2.28 19.27 -18.75
CA GLY A 95 -0.85 19.37 -19.03
C GLY A 95 0.02 18.27 -18.41
N ARG A 96 -0.58 17.15 -17.95
CA ARG A 96 0.12 15.97 -17.44
C ARG A 96 0.03 14.83 -18.47
N PRO A 97 0.86 14.79 -19.51
CA PRO A 97 0.78 13.72 -20.52
C PRO A 97 1.10 12.35 -19.90
N THR A 98 0.67 11.28 -20.57
CA THR A 98 1.05 9.90 -20.20
C THR A 98 2.58 9.76 -20.31
N PRO A 99 3.27 9.36 -19.23
CA PRO A 99 4.71 9.09 -19.29
C PRO A 99 5.03 7.96 -20.26
N SER A 100 6.19 8.04 -20.92
CA SER A 100 6.66 6.94 -21.77
C SER A 100 6.81 5.66 -20.98
N GLY A 101 6.27 4.55 -21.49
CA GLY A 101 6.27 3.26 -20.81
C GLY A 101 5.04 3.00 -19.93
N ASP A 102 4.16 4.01 -19.75
CA ASP A 102 2.90 3.86 -19.03
C ASP A 102 1.73 3.43 -19.96
N GLU A 103 1.95 3.22 -21.25
CA GLU A 103 0.87 3.04 -22.24
C GLU A 103 0.00 1.79 -21.98
N GLN A 104 0.56 0.79 -21.30
CA GLN A 104 -0.15 -0.44 -20.93
C GLN A 104 -0.59 -0.45 -19.47
N LEU A 105 -0.27 0.59 -18.69
CA LEU A 105 -0.62 0.65 -17.28
C LEU A 105 -2.07 1.08 -17.11
N VAL A 106 -2.83 0.26 -16.40
CA VAL A 106 -4.19 0.58 -15.99
C VAL A 106 -4.13 1.27 -14.64
N ARG A 107 -4.65 2.51 -14.56
CA ARG A 107 -4.76 3.27 -13.32
C ARG A 107 -6.20 3.22 -12.81
N THR A 108 -6.38 2.72 -11.59
CA THR A 108 -7.71 2.59 -10.97
C THR A 108 -7.74 3.40 -9.67
N PRO A 109 -8.60 4.43 -9.58
CA PRO A 109 -8.80 5.15 -8.33
C PRO A 109 -9.44 4.25 -7.29
N ILE A 110 -8.84 4.16 -6.10
CA ILE A 110 -9.39 3.37 -4.97
C ILE A 110 -9.81 4.24 -3.77
N GLY A 111 -9.58 5.55 -3.85
CA GLY A 111 -9.92 6.49 -2.78
C GLY A 111 -9.39 7.89 -3.05
N LEU A 112 -9.75 8.82 -2.15
CA LEU A 112 -9.21 10.18 -2.11
C LEU A 112 -8.14 10.27 -1.01
N ASN A 113 -7.03 10.92 -1.34
CA ASN A 113 -5.94 11.14 -0.40
C ASN A 113 -5.96 12.59 0.09
N GLY A 114 -6.03 12.77 1.42
CA GLY A 114 -5.95 14.08 2.06
C GLY A 114 -4.56 14.34 2.62
N ILE A 115 -4.14 15.61 2.60
CA ILE A 115 -2.93 16.07 3.30
C ILE A 115 -3.37 17.00 4.41
N ALA A 116 -2.88 16.73 5.61
CA ALA A 116 -3.04 17.61 6.76
C ALA A 116 -1.66 18.17 7.14
N VAL A 117 -1.63 19.45 7.49
CA VAL A 117 -0.48 20.04 8.17
C VAL A 117 -0.70 19.83 9.66
N ILE A 118 0.32 19.30 10.33
CA ILE A 118 0.31 19.11 11.77
C ILE A 118 1.42 19.94 12.40
N VAL A 119 1.16 20.42 13.61
CA VAL A 119 2.14 21.10 14.45
C VAL A 119 2.37 20.29 15.73
N HIS A 120 3.44 20.60 16.45
CA HIS A 120 3.69 19.97 17.74
C HIS A 120 2.54 20.28 18.72
N PRO A 121 2.10 19.35 19.61
CA PRO A 121 0.96 19.57 20.51
C PRO A 121 1.08 20.76 21.47
N SER A 122 2.28 21.30 21.68
CA SER A 122 2.48 22.52 22.49
C SER A 122 2.19 23.81 21.72
N ASN A 123 2.07 23.75 20.40
CA ASN A 123 1.75 24.87 19.54
C ASN A 123 0.23 25.01 19.45
N ASN A 124 -0.27 26.17 19.88
CA ASN A 124 -1.69 26.45 20.02
C ASN A 124 -2.29 27.13 18.78
N VAL A 125 -1.59 27.13 17.64
CA VAL A 125 -2.17 27.61 16.38
C VAL A 125 -3.32 26.68 15.97
N ASP A 126 -4.51 27.23 15.88
CA ASP A 126 -5.72 26.49 15.48
C ASP A 126 -5.84 26.36 13.94
N GLU A 127 -5.42 27.38 13.20
CA GLU A 127 -5.50 27.41 11.74
C GLU A 127 -4.33 28.15 11.08
N LEU A 128 -3.96 27.69 9.89
CA LEU A 128 -3.00 28.36 9.02
C LEU A 128 -3.61 28.52 7.63
N SER A 129 -3.58 29.73 7.11
CA SER A 129 -3.94 29.99 5.71
C SER A 129 -2.87 29.41 4.77
N LEU A 130 -3.26 29.17 3.50
CA LEU A 130 -2.30 28.73 2.47
C LEU A 130 -1.16 29.74 2.26
N VAL A 131 -1.43 31.03 2.46
CA VAL A 131 -0.39 32.07 2.35
C VAL A 131 0.64 31.92 3.47
N GLN A 132 0.18 31.76 4.73
CA GLN A 132 1.07 31.52 5.87
C GLN A 132 1.87 30.23 5.72
N LEU A 133 1.25 29.16 5.21
CA LEU A 133 1.97 27.91 4.91
C LEU A 133 3.06 28.11 3.85
N ARG A 134 2.78 28.85 2.78
CA ARG A 134 3.80 29.18 1.77
C ARG A 134 4.91 30.04 2.37
N ASP A 135 4.58 31.02 3.21
CA ASP A 135 5.56 31.87 3.88
C ASP A 135 6.49 31.08 4.80
N LEU A 136 5.93 30.11 5.55
CA LEU A 136 6.69 29.17 6.37
C LEU A 136 7.66 28.36 5.51
N TYR A 137 7.16 27.63 4.50
CA TYR A 137 7.99 26.74 3.68
C TYR A 137 8.95 27.48 2.73
N GLN A 138 8.76 28.77 2.51
CA GLN A 138 9.71 29.64 1.80
C GLN A 138 10.72 30.33 2.73
N GLY A 139 10.61 30.13 4.05
CA GLY A 139 11.48 30.73 5.05
C GLY A 139 11.26 32.23 5.26
N ARG A 140 10.11 32.77 4.83
CA ARG A 140 9.74 34.18 5.06
C ARG A 140 9.25 34.43 6.48
N VAL A 141 8.59 33.44 7.08
CA VAL A 141 8.16 33.44 8.48
C VAL A 141 8.77 32.22 9.14
N LEU A 142 9.59 32.44 10.16
CA LEU A 142 10.28 31.37 10.90
C LEU A 142 10.10 31.49 12.42
N ASP A 143 9.11 32.28 12.85
CA ASP A 143 8.76 32.45 14.25
C ASP A 143 7.24 32.32 14.43
N TRP A 144 6.83 31.43 15.33
CA TRP A 144 5.43 31.13 15.59
C TRP A 144 4.66 32.30 16.18
N GLN A 145 5.34 33.27 16.81
CA GLN A 145 4.70 34.47 17.36
C GLN A 145 4.04 35.29 16.26
N SER A 146 4.63 35.29 15.06
CA SER A 146 4.06 35.93 13.86
C SER A 146 2.78 35.25 13.36
N LEU A 147 2.48 34.06 13.88
CA LEU A 147 1.32 33.23 13.55
C LEU A 147 0.40 32.99 14.74
N GLY A 148 0.61 33.71 15.86
CA GLY A 148 -0.26 33.66 17.04
C GLY A 148 0.09 32.59 18.06
N SER A 149 1.32 32.05 18.07
CA SER A 149 1.77 31.12 19.11
C SER A 149 3.13 31.48 19.69
N ASP A 150 3.24 31.41 21.02
CA ASP A 150 4.46 31.79 21.75
C ASP A 150 5.48 30.64 21.88
N VAL A 151 5.37 29.59 21.07
CA VAL A 151 6.29 28.43 21.14
C VAL A 151 7.68 28.69 20.54
N GLY A 152 7.91 29.88 19.98
CA GLY A 152 9.20 30.33 19.48
C GLY A 152 9.47 29.98 18.02
N GLU A 153 10.69 29.51 17.72
CA GLU A 153 11.17 29.29 16.36
C GLU A 153 10.42 28.14 15.64
N VAL A 154 10.25 28.31 14.32
CA VAL A 154 9.68 27.29 13.44
C VAL A 154 10.76 26.29 13.04
N VAL A 155 10.55 25.02 13.37
CA VAL A 155 11.29 23.90 12.79
C VAL A 155 10.43 23.23 11.73
N LEU A 156 10.82 23.39 10.47
CA LEU A 156 10.13 22.76 9.34
C LEU A 156 10.55 21.29 9.22
N VAL A 157 9.56 20.41 9.10
CA VAL A 157 9.76 18.99 8.80
C VAL A 157 9.10 18.69 7.46
N SER A 158 9.89 18.22 6.51
CA SER A 158 9.41 17.82 5.19
C SER A 158 9.76 16.36 4.90
N ARG A 159 9.15 15.83 3.84
CA ARG A 159 9.38 14.47 3.36
C ARG A 159 10.53 14.43 2.36
N GLU A 160 11.12 13.25 2.26
CA GLU A 160 12.14 12.90 1.28
C GLU A 160 11.68 13.12 -0.18
N ASP A 161 12.64 13.33 -1.08
CA ASP A 161 12.38 13.44 -2.52
C ASP A 161 11.70 12.16 -3.05
N GLY A 162 10.76 12.32 -3.99
CA GLY A 162 9.95 11.20 -4.52
C GLY A 162 8.73 10.84 -3.66
N SER A 163 8.49 11.54 -2.55
CA SER A 163 7.25 11.44 -1.79
C SER A 163 6.08 12.05 -2.57
N GLY A 164 5.08 11.24 -2.91
CA GLY A 164 3.86 11.72 -3.55
C GLY A 164 3.08 12.72 -2.68
N ALA A 165 3.12 12.60 -1.34
CA ALA A 165 2.50 13.58 -0.46
C ALA A 165 3.21 14.94 -0.52
N ARG A 166 4.54 14.95 -0.69
CA ARG A 166 5.29 16.19 -0.84
C ARG A 166 5.00 16.89 -2.16
N LEU A 167 5.01 16.14 -3.26
CA LEU A 167 4.68 16.68 -4.59
C LEU A 167 3.27 17.30 -4.59
N LEU A 168 2.29 16.60 -4.02
CA LEU A 168 0.94 17.14 -3.86
C LEU A 168 0.88 18.41 -2.99
N PHE A 169 1.72 18.52 -1.97
CA PHE A 169 1.79 19.72 -1.11
C PHE A 169 2.46 20.90 -1.84
N GLU A 170 3.52 20.64 -2.61
CA GLU A 170 4.27 21.66 -3.36
C GLU A 170 3.50 22.22 -4.57
N GLU A 171 2.62 21.43 -5.19
CA GLU A 171 1.77 21.87 -6.31
C GLU A 171 0.60 22.76 -5.88
N ARG A 172 0.39 22.99 -4.57
CA ARG A 172 -0.75 23.75 -4.02
C ARG A 172 -0.35 25.10 -3.43
#